data_AF-A0A5N7A104-F1
#
_entry.id   AF-A0A5N7A104-F1
#
_cell.length_a   1.000
_cell.length_b   1.000
_cell.length_c   1.000
_cell.angle_alpha   90.00
_cell.angle_beta   90.00
_cell.angle_gamma   90.00
#
_symmetry.space_group_name_H-M   'P 1'
#
loop_
_entity.id
_entity.type
_entity.pdbx_description
1 polymer ?
#
loop_
_entity_poly.entity_id
_entity_poly.type
_entity_poly.pdbx_seq_one_letter_code
_entity_poly.pdbx_strand_id
1 'polypeptide(L)'
;MTTPKPHIAETLLSCAHSPDTASQLFKERIKQKPLYLRPTSPTPEDNRDRRRRHRLQKKEYFLRKQKPRPLSAREKRVSGIYDLPKEECKYAVFKGLHAMWVEYMREVLDIGSRKLEEVNVTALSHGSKLVSADFHGAEMEVVRSRCAGRVGVRGIVVRDTKFTFVVVTEGDEVKS
;
A
#
# COMPACT_ATOMS: atom_id res chain seq x y z
N MET A 1 77.62 -9.38 -25.61
CA MET A 1 76.24 -8.87 -25.67
C MET A 1 75.35 -9.97 -26.23
N THR A 2 74.72 -10.78 -25.39
CA THR A 2 73.81 -11.85 -25.82
C THR A 2 72.45 -11.24 -26.15
N THR A 3 72.04 -11.27 -27.41
CA THR A 3 70.72 -10.79 -27.82
C THR A 3 69.63 -11.64 -27.15
N PRO A 4 68.63 -11.05 -26.49
CA PRO A 4 67.55 -11.80 -25.85
C PRO A 4 66.78 -12.61 -26.90
N LYS A 5 66.47 -13.87 -26.57
CA LYS A 5 65.76 -14.78 -27.47
C LYS A 5 64.35 -14.21 -27.74
N PRO A 6 63.93 -14.05 -29.01
CA PRO A 6 62.62 -13.49 -29.33
C PRO A 6 61.50 -14.38 -28.79
N HIS A 7 60.38 -13.75 -28.42
CA HIS A 7 59.23 -14.48 -27.91
C HIS A 7 58.65 -15.37 -29.01
N ILE A 8 58.30 -16.62 -28.70
CA ILE A 8 57.88 -17.60 -29.73
C ILE A 8 56.72 -17.10 -30.60
N ALA A 9 55.77 -16.40 -30.00
CA ALA A 9 54.63 -15.84 -30.73
C ALA A 9 55.02 -14.68 -31.66
N GLU A 10 56.08 -13.93 -31.36
CA GLU A 10 56.60 -12.88 -32.24
C GLU A 10 57.24 -13.50 -33.49
N THR A 11 58.00 -14.60 -33.31
CA THR A 11 58.53 -15.41 -34.41
C THR A 11 57.41 -15.95 -35.30
N LEU A 12 56.36 -16.53 -34.71
CA LEU A 12 55.24 -17.09 -35.46
C LEU A 12 54.45 -16.02 -36.23
N LEU A 13 54.23 -14.84 -35.63
CA LEU A 13 53.54 -13.74 -36.29
C LEU A 13 54.37 -13.16 -37.45
N SER A 14 55.69 -13.09 -37.31
CA SER A 14 56.59 -12.61 -38.36
C SER A 14 56.63 -13.51 -39.60
N CYS A 15 56.31 -14.81 -39.45
CA CYS A 15 56.21 -15.73 -40.59
C CYS A 15 54.93 -15.52 -41.42
N ALA A 16 53.87 -14.99 -40.82
CA ALA A 16 52.54 -14.90 -41.44
C ALA A 16 52.13 -13.48 -41.85
N HIS A 17 52.77 -12.45 -41.28
CA HIS A 17 52.39 -11.05 -41.46
C HIS A 17 53.59 -10.16 -41.77
N SER A 18 53.32 -8.97 -42.33
CA SER A 18 54.35 -7.94 -42.50
C SER A 18 54.96 -7.55 -41.15
N PRO A 19 56.21 -7.07 -41.10
CA PRO A 19 56.91 -6.82 -39.83
C PRO A 19 56.19 -5.80 -38.94
N ASP A 20 55.54 -4.80 -39.55
CA ASP A 20 54.77 -3.78 -38.84
C ASP A 20 53.48 -4.37 -38.23
N THR A 21 52.71 -5.12 -39.02
CA THR A 21 51.49 -5.79 -38.56
C THR A 21 51.79 -6.86 -37.50
N ALA A 22 52.86 -7.63 -37.67
CA ALA A 22 53.31 -8.61 -36.69
C ALA A 22 53.65 -7.96 -35.34
N SER A 23 54.36 -6.81 -35.37
CA SER A 23 54.72 -6.05 -34.18
C SER A 23 53.50 -5.47 -33.46
N GLN A 24 52.53 -4.95 -34.22
CA GLN A 24 51.28 -4.43 -33.69
C GLN A 24 50.45 -5.54 -33.02
N LEU A 25 50.26 -6.67 -33.70
CA LEU A 25 49.51 -7.81 -33.16
C LEU A 25 50.17 -8.39 -31.91
N PHE A 26 51.50 -8.50 -31.90
CA PHE A 26 52.23 -8.96 -30.73
C PHE A 26 52.03 -8.02 -29.53
N LYS A 27 52.06 -6.71 -29.76
CA LYS A 27 51.85 -5.72 -28.70
C LYS A 27 50.43 -5.77 -28.15
N GLU A 28 49.42 -5.74 -29.02
CA GLU A 28 48.01 -5.65 -28.61
C GLU A 28 47.48 -6.98 -28.04
N ARG A 29 47.76 -8.10 -28.72
CA ARG A 29 47.11 -9.38 -28.41
C ARG A 29 47.86 -10.24 -27.41
N ILE A 30 49.17 -9.98 -27.24
CA ILE A 30 50.03 -10.81 -26.39
C ILE A 30 50.59 -9.98 -25.23
N LYS A 31 51.31 -8.88 -25.48
CA LYS A 31 51.88 -8.07 -24.39
C LYS A 31 50.83 -7.36 -23.55
N GLN A 32 49.81 -6.79 -24.18
CA GLN A 32 48.78 -6.00 -23.49
C GLN A 32 47.58 -6.81 -23.02
N LYS A 33 47.47 -8.10 -23.40
CA LYS A 33 46.36 -8.95 -22.99
C LYS A 33 46.55 -9.40 -21.54
N PRO A 34 45.70 -8.98 -20.58
CA PRO A 34 45.82 -9.41 -19.20
C PRO A 34 45.60 -10.92 -19.10
N LEU A 35 46.56 -11.62 -18.48
CA LEU A 35 46.42 -13.04 -18.14
C LEU A 35 45.70 -13.15 -16.80
N TYR A 36 44.42 -13.47 -16.84
CA TYR A 36 43.64 -13.69 -15.63
C TYR A 36 44.02 -15.04 -15.03
N LEU A 37 44.76 -15.02 -13.91
CA LEU A 37 45.15 -16.22 -13.15
C LEU A 37 43.95 -16.87 -12.42
N ARG A 38 42.80 -16.19 -12.36
CA ARG A 38 41.56 -16.69 -11.78
C ARG A 38 40.38 -16.42 -12.72
N PRO A 39 39.38 -17.32 -12.79
CA PRO A 39 38.15 -17.07 -13.52
C PRO A 39 37.47 -15.78 -13.03
N THR A 40 36.99 -14.95 -13.95
CA THR A 40 36.19 -13.74 -13.65
C THR A 40 34.75 -14.06 -13.26
N SER A 41 34.30 -15.30 -13.48
CA SER A 41 33.02 -15.79 -12.98
C SER A 41 33.16 -16.22 -11.51
N PRO A 42 32.25 -15.82 -10.61
CA PRO A 42 32.22 -16.31 -9.24
C PRO A 42 32.14 -17.84 -9.25
N THR A 43 32.79 -18.47 -8.28
CA THR A 43 32.79 -19.94 -8.19
C THR A 43 31.36 -20.47 -8.04
N PRO A 44 31.07 -21.71 -8.45
CA PRO A 44 29.75 -22.32 -8.21
C PRO A 44 29.31 -22.26 -6.73
N GLU A 45 30.27 -22.32 -5.81
CA GLU A 45 30.09 -22.18 -4.36
C GLU A 45 29.62 -20.76 -3.99
N ASP A 46 30.29 -19.72 -4.51
CA ASP A 46 29.89 -18.32 -4.32
C ASP A 46 28.46 -18.05 -4.83
N ASN A 47 28.11 -18.66 -5.96
CA ASN A 47 26.76 -18.55 -6.54
C ASN A 47 25.71 -19.22 -5.63
N ARG A 48 26.05 -20.36 -5.00
CA ARG A 48 25.19 -21.04 -4.03
C ARG A 48 24.97 -20.18 -2.79
N ASP A 49 26.03 -19.58 -2.25
CA ASP A 49 25.95 -18.73 -1.08
C ASP A 49 25.21 -17.42 -1.35
N ARG A 50 25.41 -16.82 -2.52
CA ARG A 50 24.62 -15.64 -2.95
C ARG A 50 23.13 -15.97 -3.02
N ARG A 51 22.75 -17.10 -3.64
CA ARG A 51 21.35 -17.57 -3.68
C ARG A 51 20.78 -17.82 -2.29
N ARG A 52 21.58 -18.42 -1.39
CA ARG A 52 21.19 -18.67 0.01
C ARG A 52 20.94 -17.35 0.75
N ARG A 53 21.86 -16.39 0.67
CA ARG A 53 21.72 -15.06 1.30
C ARG A 53 20.49 -14.32 0.80
N HIS A 54 20.26 -14.30 -0.51
CA HIS A 54 19.06 -13.68 -1.09
C HIS A 54 17.77 -14.34 -0.59
N ARG A 55 17.73 -15.69 -0.48
CA ARG A 55 16.57 -16.41 0.07
C ARG A 55 16.32 -16.06 1.53
N LEU A 56 17.37 -15.94 2.35
CA LEU A 56 17.26 -15.56 3.76
C LEU A 56 16.76 -14.13 3.91
N GLN A 57 17.34 -13.16 3.17
CA GLN A 57 16.89 -11.77 3.17
C GLN A 57 15.42 -11.63 2.75
N LYS A 58 14.99 -12.36 1.72
CA LYS A 58 13.58 -12.37 1.28
C LYS A 58 12.66 -12.96 2.36
N LYS A 59 13.10 -14.01 3.06
CA LYS A 59 12.35 -14.62 4.17
C LYS A 59 12.22 -13.66 5.35
N GLU A 60 13.31 -13.01 5.74
CA GLU A 60 13.30 -12.02 6.83
C GLU A 60 12.41 -10.82 6.50
N TYR A 61 12.50 -10.30 5.27
CA TYR A 61 11.62 -9.22 4.81
C TYR A 61 10.14 -9.62 4.89
N PHE A 62 9.80 -10.83 4.42
CA PHE A 62 8.43 -11.33 4.44
C PHE A 62 7.90 -11.49 5.88
N LEU A 63 8.68 -12.09 6.78
CA LEU A 63 8.30 -12.27 8.18
C LEU A 63 8.08 -10.93 8.89
N ARG A 64 8.95 -9.94 8.66
CA ARG A 64 8.80 -8.59 9.23
C ARG A 64 7.54 -7.87 8.74
N LYS A 65 7.08 -8.17 7.53
CA LYS A 65 5.91 -7.54 6.91
C LYS A 65 4.64 -8.38 7.04
N GLN A 66 4.70 -9.51 7.76
CA GLN A 66 3.53 -10.34 7.97
C GLN A 66 2.62 -9.69 9.01
N LYS A 67 1.46 -9.23 8.57
CA LYS A 67 0.41 -8.75 9.50
C LYS A 67 -0.12 -9.95 10.31
N PRO A 68 -0.52 -9.74 11.57
CA PRO A 68 -1.20 -10.79 12.32
C PRO A 68 -2.41 -11.29 11.52
N ARG A 69 -2.72 -12.59 11.66
CA ARG A 69 -3.89 -13.16 11.01
C ARG A 69 -5.14 -12.40 11.47
N PRO A 70 -6.00 -11.92 10.56
CA PRO A 70 -7.23 -11.26 10.94
C PRO A 70 -8.13 -12.25 11.68
N LEU A 71 -8.91 -11.75 12.64
CA LEU A 71 -9.89 -12.56 13.36
C LEU A 71 -10.89 -13.19 12.38
N SER A 72 -11.09 -14.48 12.52
CA SER A 72 -12.14 -15.24 11.85
C SER A 72 -13.52 -14.77 12.29
N ALA A 73 -14.55 -15.08 11.49
CA ALA A 73 -15.93 -14.74 11.84
C ALA A 73 -16.39 -15.37 13.17
N ARG A 74 -15.82 -16.53 13.56
CA ARG A 74 -16.11 -17.18 14.85
C ARG A 74 -15.47 -16.41 16.00
N GLU A 75 -14.19 -16.04 15.87
CA GLU A 75 -13.47 -15.27 16.89
C GLU A 75 -14.12 -13.91 17.11
N LYS A 76 -14.52 -13.20 16.04
CA LYS A 76 -15.23 -11.92 16.16
C LYS A 76 -16.55 -12.04 16.94
N ARG A 77 -17.33 -13.09 16.67
CA ARG A 77 -18.58 -13.39 17.39
C ARG A 77 -18.34 -13.72 18.86
N VAL A 78 -17.31 -14.53 19.16
CA VAL A 78 -16.96 -14.87 20.55
C VAL A 78 -16.45 -13.64 21.31
N SER A 79 -15.68 -12.78 20.66
CA SER A 79 -15.16 -11.56 21.28
C SER A 79 -16.20 -10.46 21.51
N GLY A 80 -17.38 -10.57 20.89
CA GLY A 80 -18.41 -9.52 20.98
C GLY A 80 -17.95 -8.16 20.47
N ILE A 81 -16.92 -8.09 19.61
CA ILE A 81 -16.32 -6.82 19.16
C ILE A 81 -17.32 -5.88 18.46
N TYR A 82 -18.43 -6.42 17.98
CA TYR A 82 -19.51 -5.69 17.33
C TYR A 82 -20.80 -5.67 18.16
N ASP A 83 -20.77 -6.11 19.42
CA ASP A 83 -21.92 -6.03 20.29
C ASP A 83 -22.01 -4.60 20.84
N LEU A 84 -23.18 -3.99 20.69
CA LEU A 84 -23.48 -2.68 21.27
C LEU A 84 -24.40 -2.93 22.47
N PRO A 85 -23.93 -2.69 23.70
CA PRO A 85 -24.76 -2.85 24.88
C PRO A 85 -25.98 -1.95 24.79
N LYS A 86 -27.18 -2.52 25.00
CA LYS A 86 -28.44 -1.76 24.93
C LYS A 86 -28.45 -0.58 25.89
N GLU A 87 -27.82 -0.72 27.05
CA GLU A 87 -27.72 0.31 28.07
C GLU A 87 -26.96 1.56 27.60
N GLU A 88 -26.01 1.38 26.67
CA GLU A 88 -25.19 2.45 26.08
C GLU A 88 -25.83 3.00 24.80
N CYS A 89 -26.77 2.27 24.20
CA CYS A 89 -27.47 2.64 22.96
C CYS A 89 -28.64 3.60 23.18
N LYS A 90 -28.45 4.62 24.04
CA LYS A 90 -29.47 5.62 24.30
C LYS A 90 -29.34 6.79 23.34
N TYR A 91 -30.42 7.17 22.67
CA TYR A 91 -30.45 8.26 21.69
C TYR A 91 -29.89 9.56 22.26
N ALA A 92 -30.18 9.84 23.54
CA ALA A 92 -29.68 11.01 24.26
C ALA A 92 -28.14 11.09 24.30
N VAL A 93 -27.45 9.96 24.39
CA VAL A 93 -25.97 9.91 24.37
C VAL A 93 -25.45 10.29 22.98
N PHE A 94 -26.09 9.78 21.92
CA PHE A 94 -25.69 10.04 20.54
C PHE A 94 -26.03 11.44 20.03
N LYS A 95 -26.89 12.20 20.72
CA LYS A 95 -27.10 13.62 20.41
C LYS A 95 -25.81 14.44 20.50
N GLY A 96 -24.94 14.13 21.46
CA GLY A 96 -23.62 14.78 21.56
C GLY A 96 -22.75 14.48 20.34
N LEU A 97 -22.74 13.23 19.89
CA LEU A 97 -22.04 12.82 18.66
C LEU A 97 -22.61 13.52 17.42
N HIS A 98 -23.94 13.66 17.35
CA HIS A 98 -24.61 14.36 16.27
C HIS A 98 -24.22 15.85 16.22
N ALA A 99 -24.17 16.54 17.36
CA ALA A 99 -23.72 17.93 17.42
C ALA A 99 -22.32 18.11 16.84
N MET A 100 -21.39 17.21 17.20
CA MET A 100 -20.03 17.21 16.64
C MET A 100 -20.02 16.93 15.14
N TRP A 101 -20.87 16.01 14.67
CA TRP A 101 -21.01 15.73 13.24
C TRP A 101 -21.55 16.94 12.45
N VAL A 102 -22.50 17.69 13.02
CA VAL A 102 -23.02 18.92 12.41
C VAL A 102 -21.93 19.98 12.26
N GLU A 103 -21.09 20.17 13.28
CA GLU A 103 -19.94 21.09 13.21
C GLU A 103 -18.93 20.65 12.17
N TYR A 104 -18.55 19.36 12.17
CA TYR A 104 -17.70 18.75 11.15
C TYR A 104 -18.24 19.00 9.73
N MET A 105 -19.53 18.76 9.49
CA MET A 105 -20.13 18.97 8.17
C MET A 105 -20.20 20.45 7.77
N ARG A 106 -20.37 21.36 8.73
CA ARG A 106 -20.29 22.81 8.46
C ARG A 106 -18.91 23.22 7.98
N GLU A 107 -17.85 22.61 8.49
CA GLU A 107 -16.48 22.84 8.04
C GLU A 107 -16.23 22.21 6.66
N VAL A 108 -16.60 20.93 6.47
CA VAL A 108 -16.43 20.23 5.19
C VAL A 108 -17.12 20.98 4.04
N LEU A 109 -18.30 21.53 4.30
CA LEU A 109 -19.10 22.25 3.31
C LEU A 109 -18.78 23.77 3.26
N ASP A 110 -17.77 24.25 4.00
CA ASP A 110 -17.38 25.66 4.05
C ASP A 110 -18.55 26.61 4.41
N ILE A 111 -19.46 26.15 5.28
CA ILE A 111 -20.68 26.86 5.70
C ILE A 111 -20.43 27.72 6.94
N GLY A 112 -19.53 27.28 7.84
CA GLY A 112 -19.38 27.88 9.18
C GLY A 112 -18.97 29.35 9.22
N SER A 113 -18.40 29.90 8.15
CA SER A 113 -17.91 31.28 8.06
C SER A 113 -18.76 32.20 7.18
N ARG A 114 -19.81 31.67 6.53
CA ARG A 114 -20.61 32.40 5.53
C ARG A 114 -22.00 32.72 6.04
N LYS A 115 -22.57 33.82 5.57
CA LYS A 115 -23.99 34.11 5.82
C LYS A 115 -24.84 33.07 5.09
N LEU A 116 -25.98 32.69 5.68
CA LEU A 116 -26.86 31.63 5.14
C LEU A 116 -27.27 31.86 3.68
N GLU A 117 -27.39 33.14 3.29
CA GLU A 117 -27.74 33.62 1.95
C GLU A 117 -26.64 33.36 0.89
N GLU A 118 -25.38 33.18 1.33
CA GLU A 118 -24.21 32.94 0.48
C GLU A 118 -23.83 31.45 0.39
N VAL A 119 -24.53 30.59 1.14
CA VAL A 119 -24.27 29.16 1.20
C VAL A 119 -24.89 28.47 -0.02
N ASN A 120 -24.07 28.14 -1.01
CA ASN A 120 -24.51 27.41 -2.19
C ASN A 120 -23.92 25.99 -2.22
N VAL A 121 -24.61 25.04 -1.60
CA VAL A 121 -24.25 23.62 -1.61
C VAL A 121 -24.87 22.95 -2.83
N THR A 122 -24.07 22.76 -3.89
CA THR A 122 -24.50 22.02 -5.08
C THR A 122 -23.83 20.65 -5.19
N ALA A 123 -24.50 19.70 -5.84
CA ALA A 123 -23.96 18.36 -6.09
C ALA A 123 -22.62 18.40 -6.86
N LEU A 124 -22.47 19.33 -7.81
CA LEU A 124 -21.24 19.48 -8.60
C LEU A 124 -20.05 19.94 -7.76
N SER A 125 -20.29 20.83 -6.81
CA SER A 125 -19.22 21.46 -6.01
C SER A 125 -18.89 20.68 -4.73
N HIS A 126 -19.88 20.04 -4.10
CA HIS A 126 -19.72 19.40 -2.79
C HIS A 126 -19.94 17.88 -2.82
N GLY A 127 -20.39 17.31 -3.94
CA GLY A 127 -20.71 15.88 -4.03
C GLY A 127 -19.52 14.97 -3.70
N SER A 128 -18.32 15.30 -4.18
CA SER A 128 -17.10 14.54 -3.85
C SER A 128 -16.78 14.56 -2.36
N LYS A 129 -16.95 15.72 -1.71
CA LYS A 129 -16.76 15.89 -0.26
C LYS A 129 -17.74 15.04 0.53
N LEU A 130 -19.02 15.06 0.16
CA LEU A 130 -20.08 14.26 0.79
C LEU A 130 -19.82 12.75 0.67
N VAL A 131 -19.38 12.27 -0.49
CA VAL A 131 -19.10 10.85 -0.72
C VAL A 131 -17.92 10.35 0.13
N SER A 132 -16.93 11.22 0.37
CA SER A 132 -15.76 10.89 1.18
C SER A 132 -15.94 11.15 2.69
N ALA A 133 -17.04 11.78 3.09
CA ALA A 133 -17.26 12.20 4.47
C ALA A 133 -17.55 11.00 5.38
N ASP A 134 -17.22 11.17 6.66
CA ASP A 134 -17.68 10.27 7.70
C ASP A 134 -19.15 10.59 8.06
N PHE A 135 -19.94 9.53 8.28
CA PHE A 135 -21.36 9.60 8.66
C PHE A 135 -21.65 9.05 10.07
N HIS A 136 -20.65 8.67 10.87
CA HIS A 136 -20.88 8.39 12.28
C HIS A 136 -21.40 9.65 12.99
N GLY A 137 -22.56 9.56 13.66
CA GLY A 137 -23.25 10.72 14.23
C GLY A 137 -24.21 11.45 13.29
N ALA A 138 -24.25 11.08 12.01
CA ALA A 138 -25.23 11.65 11.08
C ALA A 138 -26.64 11.23 11.48
N GLU A 139 -27.57 12.17 11.47
CA GLU A 139 -29.00 11.84 11.57
C GLU A 139 -29.50 11.48 10.16
N MET A 140 -30.13 10.31 10.03
CA MET A 140 -30.60 9.78 8.76
C MET A 140 -32.03 9.31 8.85
N GLU A 141 -32.76 9.43 7.74
CA GLU A 141 -34.12 8.91 7.57
C GLU A 141 -34.22 8.10 6.28
N VAL A 142 -34.86 6.93 6.35
CA VAL A 142 -35.12 6.10 5.18
C VAL A 142 -36.36 6.61 4.45
N VAL A 143 -36.14 7.47 3.44
CA VAL A 143 -37.24 8.04 2.62
C VAL A 143 -37.78 7.02 1.60
N ARG A 144 -36.94 6.11 1.11
CA ARG A 144 -37.32 5.10 0.11
C ARG A 144 -36.53 3.81 0.31
N SER A 145 -37.22 2.67 0.25
CA SER A 145 -36.63 1.34 0.30
C SER A 145 -37.46 0.32 -0.47
N ARG A 146 -36.85 -0.79 -0.89
CA ARG A 146 -37.58 -1.95 -1.42
C ARG A 146 -38.41 -2.63 -0.35
N CYS A 147 -37.96 -2.57 0.91
CA CYS A 147 -38.70 -3.10 2.05
C CYS A 147 -39.50 -1.96 2.68
N ALA A 148 -40.83 -2.00 2.53
CA ALA A 148 -41.73 -0.95 3.03
C ALA A 148 -41.60 -0.74 4.54
N GLY A 149 -41.35 -1.79 5.33
CA GLY A 149 -41.18 -1.71 6.78
C GLY A 149 -39.93 -0.95 7.25
N ARG A 150 -38.99 -0.63 6.35
CA ARG A 150 -37.83 0.22 6.65
C ARG A 150 -38.09 1.70 6.40
N VAL A 151 -39.10 2.03 5.60
CA VAL A 151 -39.40 3.42 5.25
C VAL A 151 -39.87 4.16 6.50
N GLY A 152 -39.38 5.39 6.69
CA GLY A 152 -39.65 6.21 7.87
C GLY A 152 -38.79 5.87 9.09
N VAL A 153 -37.90 4.87 9.02
CA VAL A 153 -36.90 4.67 10.09
C VAL A 153 -35.97 5.88 10.11
N ARG A 154 -35.95 6.57 11.25
CA ARG A 154 -35.11 7.75 11.51
C ARG A 154 -34.25 7.52 12.75
N GLY A 155 -32.99 7.93 12.69
CA GLY A 155 -32.08 7.81 13.82
C GLY A 155 -30.68 8.34 13.55
N ILE A 156 -29.83 8.31 14.58
CA ILE A 156 -28.43 8.72 14.50
C ILE A 156 -27.57 7.49 14.21
N VAL A 157 -26.66 7.60 13.24
CA VAL A 157 -25.73 6.52 12.87
C VAL A 157 -24.74 6.27 14.00
N VAL A 158 -24.74 5.05 14.53
CA VAL A 158 -23.80 4.60 15.57
C VAL A 158 -22.69 3.73 15.00
N ARG A 159 -22.91 3.14 13.82
CA ARG A 159 -21.93 2.29 13.14
C ARG A 159 -22.17 2.33 11.63
N ASP A 160 -21.08 2.56 10.91
CA ASP A 160 -21.01 2.34 9.47
C ASP A 160 -20.29 1.01 9.19
N THR A 161 -20.93 0.15 8.40
CA THR A 161 -20.34 -1.09 7.90
C THR A 161 -20.56 -1.21 6.41
N LYS A 162 -19.83 -2.13 5.78
CA LYS A 162 -19.99 -2.40 4.36
C LYS A 162 -21.46 -2.68 4.02
N PHE A 163 -22.10 -1.73 3.33
CA PHE A 163 -23.50 -1.75 2.89
C PHE A 163 -24.58 -1.59 3.95
N THR A 164 -24.25 -1.23 5.20
CA THR A 164 -25.26 -1.11 6.26
C THR A 164 -24.89 -0.03 7.26
N PHE A 165 -25.83 0.88 7.48
CA PHE A 165 -25.80 1.80 8.60
C PHE A 165 -26.61 1.23 9.74
N VAL A 166 -26.05 1.26 10.94
CA VAL A 166 -26.78 0.97 12.17
C VAL A 166 -27.11 2.29 12.83
N VAL A 167 -28.39 2.51 13.12
CA VAL A 167 -28.90 3.74 13.72
C VAL A 167 -29.54 3.47 15.07
N VAL A 168 -29.46 4.44 15.97
CA VAL A 168 -30.27 4.50 17.18
C VAL A 168 -31.44 5.45 16.94
N THR A 169 -32.65 4.98 17.20
CA THR A 169 -33.89 5.78 17.06
C THR A 169 -34.19 6.54 18.35
N GLU A 170 -35.10 7.52 18.30
CA GLU A 170 -35.53 8.26 19.49
C GLU A 170 -36.14 7.38 20.59
N GLY A 171 -36.63 6.19 20.25
CA GLY A 171 -37.15 5.20 21.20
C GLY A 171 -36.08 4.31 21.84
N ASP A 172 -34.80 4.70 21.77
CA ASP A 172 -33.65 3.92 22.26
C ASP A 172 -33.54 2.51 21.63
N GLU A 173 -34.07 2.36 20.41
CA GLU A 173 -33.97 1.12 19.63
C GLU A 173 -32.85 1.21 18.58
N VAL A 174 -32.05 0.16 18.48
CA VAL A 174 -31.02 0.00 17.44
C VAL A 174 -31.62 -0.69 16.21
N LYS A 175 -31.47 -0.08 15.03
CA LYS A 175 -31.96 -0.60 13.74
C LYS A 175 -30.85 -0.64 12.69
N SER A 176 -30.93 -1.60 11.75
CA SER A 176 -29.96 -1.83 10.65
C SER A 176 -30.65 -2.13 9.32
#